data_AF-A0A9W7XIU4-F1
#
_entry.id   AF-A0A9W7XIU4-F1
#
_cell.length_a   1.000
_cell.length_b   1.000
_cell.length_c   1.000
_cell.angle_alpha   90.00
_cell.angle_beta   90.00
_cell.angle_gamma   90.00
#
_symmetry.space_group_name_H-M   'P 1'
#
loop_
_entity.id
_entity.type
_entity.pdbx_description
1 polymer ?
#
loop_
_entity_poly.entity_id
_entity_poly.type
_entity_poly.pdbx_seq_one_letter_code
_entity_poly.pdbx_strand_id
1 'polypeptide(L)'
;MVRLSSASLLAIACCCCCYYSGLVTAVAGLPSRLNVQDNANRDMVIQNIQNDTICTVDANEDQSCYPRLFKATNNFQVIKPGQQVPPNLHVQIDMQTGQRLARLMPGSEDTNHNDLAPVVDGDEVVESNDDTRPIMAGPHDEKLQEYIDELVAMASAPVDNVQVNSLLQTLGELEELVHETRHAKQLLQNSDIVVPSFIRLSDPTHKPIPWPSRIRRLSSVVLGAAVQNNRELQELAHSAGAVPAFIHSMEKENDMRTAGKHIFALSAMVRGHSGALMQFTDRGGMRILRDMNPMVMAVKDDNEYEARKLDMRIIRFVEDMFNPDFNPDISTDAASLVAQNAAIWCDTLAVRMMDNLEDIETERPASSSSYSRCSVYARTLQSLKATYSETCKLSAEFGQWLQDEIARVPKTMDESAEEYRQALIELAY
;
A
#
# COMPACT_ATOMS: atom_id res chain seq x y z
N MET A 1 -7.81 -30.95 55.44
CA MET A 1 -6.58 -31.03 56.27
C MET A 1 -5.70 -32.15 55.76
N VAL A 2 -4.70 -31.83 54.94
CA VAL A 2 -3.39 -32.50 54.92
C VAL A 2 -2.41 -31.42 54.45
N ARG A 3 -1.45 -31.07 55.31
CA ARG A 3 -0.37 -30.12 55.03
C ARG A 3 0.73 -30.86 54.27
N LEU A 4 1.20 -30.32 53.14
CA LEU A 4 2.50 -30.68 52.57
C LEU A 4 3.50 -29.54 52.81
N SER A 5 4.68 -29.95 53.25
CA SER A 5 5.77 -29.14 53.79
C SER A 5 6.67 -28.52 52.70
N SER A 6 7.15 -27.32 53.02
CA SER A 6 8.14 -26.50 52.34
C SER A 6 9.54 -27.14 52.26
N ALA A 7 9.82 -27.94 51.23
CA ALA A 7 11.17 -28.43 50.94
C ALA A 7 11.48 -28.66 49.45
N SER A 8 10.67 -28.13 48.52
CA SER A 8 10.81 -28.44 47.07
C SER A 8 11.07 -27.23 46.17
N LEU A 9 11.44 -26.07 46.73
CA LEU A 9 11.62 -24.81 45.98
C LEU A 9 13.09 -24.39 45.78
N LEU A 10 14.07 -25.24 46.09
CA LEU A 10 15.50 -24.87 46.02
C LEU A 10 16.36 -25.68 45.03
N ALA A 11 15.74 -26.44 44.11
CA ALA A 11 16.46 -27.31 43.17
C ALA A 11 16.40 -26.86 41.69
N ILE A 12 15.83 -25.69 41.36
CA ILE A 12 15.71 -25.23 39.96
C ILE A 12 16.63 -24.02 39.66
N ALA A 13 17.37 -23.51 40.66
CA ALA A 13 18.25 -22.34 40.50
C ALA A 13 19.73 -22.67 40.20
N CYS A 14 20.09 -23.91 39.84
CA CYS A 14 21.50 -24.32 39.68
C CYS A 14 21.83 -24.95 38.31
N CYS A 15 21.07 -24.62 37.25
CA CYS A 15 21.30 -25.15 35.90
C CYS A 15 21.60 -24.09 34.81
N CYS A 16 21.83 -22.83 35.17
CA CYS A 16 22.02 -21.73 34.19
C CYS A 16 23.45 -21.16 34.04
N CYS A 17 24.49 -21.80 34.60
CA CYS A 17 25.86 -21.22 34.57
C CYS A 17 26.95 -22.05 33.85
N CYS A 18 26.62 -23.03 33.00
CA CYS A 18 27.66 -23.90 32.38
C CYS A 18 27.60 -24.07 30.86
N TYR A 19 27.05 -23.13 30.09
CA TYR A 19 27.11 -23.19 28.62
C TYR A 19 27.60 -21.88 28.00
N TYR A 20 28.76 -21.40 28.45
CA TYR A 20 29.58 -20.43 27.73
C TYR A 20 31.05 -20.85 27.85
N SER A 21 31.55 -21.63 26.89
CA SER A 21 32.95 -21.59 26.43
C SER A 21 33.23 -22.64 25.35
N GLY A 22 33.50 -22.17 24.13
CA GLY A 22 34.51 -22.75 23.24
C GLY A 22 34.04 -23.75 22.20
N LEU A 23 34.04 -23.34 20.92
CA LEU A 23 34.91 -23.93 19.90
C LEU A 23 34.79 -23.17 18.55
N VAL A 24 35.86 -22.45 18.22
CA VAL A 24 36.19 -21.96 16.88
C VAL A 24 37.09 -23.00 16.23
N THR A 25 36.74 -23.50 15.04
CA THR A 25 37.69 -23.81 13.95
C THR A 25 36.99 -24.15 12.63
N ALA A 26 37.23 -23.26 11.67
CA ALA A 26 37.26 -23.35 10.20
C ALA A 26 36.98 -24.70 9.49
N VAL A 27 36.11 -24.65 8.46
CA VAL A 27 36.33 -25.31 7.17
C VAL A 27 35.96 -24.33 6.05
N ALA A 28 36.95 -24.00 5.22
CA ALA A 28 36.83 -23.21 4.01
C ALA A 28 36.47 -24.10 2.81
N GLY A 29 35.76 -23.56 1.81
CA GLY A 29 35.90 -23.99 0.42
C GLY A 29 34.65 -24.08 -0.47
N LEU A 30 34.40 -22.97 -1.20
CA LEU A 30 33.88 -22.88 -2.59
C LEU A 30 32.36 -23.09 -2.87
N PRO A 31 31.83 -22.53 -3.97
CA PRO A 31 31.96 -21.16 -4.45
C PRO A 31 30.59 -20.50 -4.78
N SER A 32 30.61 -19.17 -4.79
CA SER A 32 29.54 -18.25 -5.14
C SER A 32 29.05 -18.40 -6.60
N ARG A 33 27.73 -18.41 -6.80
CA ARG A 33 27.01 -18.15 -8.07
C ARG A 33 25.72 -17.41 -7.67
N LEU A 34 25.29 -16.28 -8.22
CA LEU A 34 25.69 -15.42 -9.33
C LEU A 34 25.21 -14.01 -8.93
N ASN A 35 26.11 -13.01 -8.99
CA ASN A 35 25.73 -11.61 -9.02
C ASN A 35 25.11 -11.33 -10.41
N VAL A 36 23.84 -10.95 -10.45
CA VAL A 36 23.30 -10.23 -11.61
C VAL A 36 23.75 -8.78 -11.42
N GLN A 37 24.81 -8.41 -12.13
CA GLN A 37 25.25 -7.03 -12.23
C GLN A 37 24.28 -6.28 -13.15
N ASP A 38 23.65 -5.22 -12.62
CA ASP A 38 23.10 -4.13 -13.42
C ASP A 38 24.25 -3.49 -14.22
N ASN A 39 24.38 -3.88 -15.49
CA ASN A 39 25.35 -3.33 -16.43
C ASN A 39 24.68 -3.14 -17.78
N ALA A 40 23.87 -2.07 -17.91
CA ALA A 40 23.38 -1.60 -19.20
C ALA A 40 23.03 -0.10 -19.13
N ASN A 41 24.06 0.76 -18.98
CA ASN A 41 24.16 2.15 -19.47
C ASN A 41 25.26 2.93 -18.73
N ARG A 42 26.48 2.39 -18.71
CA ARG A 42 27.66 3.20 -18.42
C ARG A 42 28.42 3.42 -19.72
N ASP A 43 28.77 4.69 -19.93
CA ASP A 43 29.65 5.24 -20.96
C ASP A 43 28.99 5.66 -22.28
N MET A 44 28.04 6.61 -22.22
CA MET A 44 27.67 7.42 -23.39
C MET A 44 27.76 8.91 -23.05
N VAL A 45 28.64 9.63 -23.74
CA VAL A 45 28.83 11.09 -23.59
C VAL A 45 27.72 11.79 -24.39
N ILE A 46 26.85 12.52 -23.71
CA ILE A 46 25.79 13.32 -24.33
C ILE A 46 26.40 14.63 -24.81
N GLN A 47 26.45 14.86 -26.12
CA GLN A 47 26.81 16.17 -26.69
C GLN A 47 25.53 16.90 -27.10
N ASN A 48 25.23 18.01 -26.41
CA ASN A 48 24.00 18.77 -26.58
C ASN A 48 24.15 19.72 -27.78
N ILE A 49 23.51 19.42 -28.92
CA ILE A 49 23.59 20.20 -30.15
C ILE A 49 22.16 20.47 -30.67
N GLN A 50 21.72 21.72 -30.51
CA GLN A 50 20.41 22.29 -30.93
C GLN A 50 19.18 21.77 -30.15
N ASN A 51 18.20 22.66 -29.95
CA ASN A 51 17.11 22.53 -28.97
C ASN A 51 16.22 21.27 -29.10
N ASP A 52 16.32 20.48 -30.18
CA ASP A 52 15.40 19.37 -30.46
C ASP A 52 16.08 18.03 -30.89
N THR A 53 17.42 17.97 -30.91
CA THR A 53 18.17 16.75 -31.31
C THR A 53 19.23 16.39 -30.28
N ILE A 54 19.29 15.11 -29.88
CA ILE A 54 20.31 14.54 -28.99
C ILE A 54 21.25 13.69 -29.84
N CYS A 55 22.55 13.90 -29.69
CA CYS A 55 23.57 13.06 -30.33
C CYS A 55 24.37 12.32 -29.25
N THR A 56 24.53 11.02 -29.44
CA THR A 56 25.39 10.18 -28.61
C THR A 56 26.48 9.54 -29.44
N VAL A 57 27.64 9.35 -28.83
CA VAL A 57 28.76 8.65 -29.43
C VAL A 57 28.89 7.30 -28.76
N ASP A 58 28.86 6.24 -29.56
CA ASP A 58 29.03 4.86 -29.07
C ASP A 58 30.53 4.53 -28.91
N ALA A 59 30.83 3.39 -28.28
CA ALA A 59 32.21 2.93 -28.04
C ALA A 59 33.05 2.72 -29.32
N ASN A 60 32.42 2.71 -30.50
CA ASN A 60 33.08 2.60 -31.81
C ASN A 60 33.32 3.96 -32.49
N GLU A 61 33.15 5.08 -31.79
CA GLU A 61 33.25 6.47 -32.31
C GLU A 61 32.18 6.86 -33.34
N ASP A 62 31.14 6.03 -33.54
CA ASP A 62 30.01 6.35 -34.40
C ASP A 62 29.05 7.33 -33.69
N GLN A 63 28.74 8.45 -34.36
CA GLN A 63 27.79 9.45 -33.87
C GLN A 63 26.37 9.12 -34.32
N SER A 64 25.48 8.82 -33.35
CA SER A 64 24.06 8.60 -33.59
C SER A 64 23.24 9.77 -33.04
N CYS A 65 22.51 10.47 -33.91
CA CYS A 65 21.65 11.58 -33.55
C CYS A 65 20.17 11.21 -33.69
N TYR A 66 19.36 11.50 -32.66
CA TYR A 66 17.93 11.23 -32.60
C TYR A 66 17.17 12.39 -31.94
N PRO A 67 15.87 12.56 -32.23
CA PRO A 67 15.08 13.65 -31.66
C PRO A 67 14.98 13.53 -30.14
N ARG A 68 14.96 14.68 -29.45
CA ARG A 68 14.84 14.77 -27.99
C ARG A 68 13.54 14.17 -27.47
N LEU A 69 12.44 14.36 -28.19
CA LEU A 69 11.15 13.76 -27.87
C LEU A 69 10.99 12.39 -28.54
N PHE A 70 10.53 11.39 -27.79
CA PHE A 70 10.24 10.06 -28.30
C PHE A 70 8.99 10.03 -29.18
N LYS A 71 9.12 9.54 -30.42
CA LYS A 71 8.00 9.33 -31.35
C LYS A 71 7.50 7.89 -31.26
N ALA A 72 6.40 7.70 -30.52
CA ALA A 72 5.80 6.40 -30.31
C ALA A 72 5.09 5.88 -31.58
N THR A 73 5.05 4.55 -31.71
CA THR A 73 4.26 3.82 -32.72
C THR A 73 3.44 2.73 -32.02
N ASN A 74 2.61 2.01 -32.76
CA ASN A 74 1.78 0.93 -32.21
C ASN A 74 2.60 -0.31 -31.76
N ASN A 75 3.87 -0.40 -32.15
CA ASN A 75 4.79 -1.46 -31.74
C ASN A 75 5.85 -0.92 -30.76
N PHE A 76 6.38 -1.81 -29.91
CA PHE A 76 7.44 -1.45 -28.97
C PHE A 76 8.72 -1.00 -29.69
N GLN A 77 9.19 0.20 -29.35
CA GLN A 77 10.48 0.74 -29.82
C GLN A 77 11.38 1.05 -28.64
N VAL A 78 12.69 0.88 -28.83
CA VAL A 78 13.70 1.18 -27.80
C VAL A 78 13.79 2.69 -27.57
N ILE A 79 13.71 3.10 -26.30
CA ILE A 79 13.94 4.48 -25.86
C ILE A 79 15.44 4.73 -25.83
N LYS A 80 15.91 5.74 -26.56
CA LYS A 80 17.34 6.08 -26.62
C LYS A 80 17.77 6.89 -25.38
N PRO A 81 19.05 6.85 -24.99
CA PRO A 81 19.55 7.57 -23.81
C PRO A 81 19.23 9.08 -23.84
N GLY A 82 18.74 9.62 -22.73
CA GLY A 82 18.41 11.05 -22.63
C GLY A 82 17.14 11.49 -23.39
N GLN A 83 16.46 10.59 -24.10
CA GLN A 83 15.23 10.90 -24.81
C GLN A 83 14.05 11.07 -23.84
N GLN A 84 13.25 12.10 -24.04
CA GLN A 84 12.06 12.39 -23.25
C GLN A 84 10.87 11.57 -23.76
N VAL A 85 10.24 10.81 -22.86
CA VAL A 85 9.08 9.97 -23.17
C VAL A 85 7.81 10.75 -22.84
N PRO A 86 6.94 11.02 -23.82
CA PRO A 86 5.64 11.66 -23.57
C PRO A 86 4.79 10.89 -22.54
N PRO A 87 3.97 11.58 -21.74
CA PRO A 87 2.97 10.92 -20.90
C PRO A 87 1.99 10.11 -21.77
N ASN A 88 1.37 9.08 -21.21
CA ASN A 88 0.38 8.20 -21.88
C ASN A 88 0.95 7.15 -22.85
N LEU A 89 2.24 6.81 -22.73
CA LEU A 89 2.83 5.67 -23.45
C LEU A 89 2.98 4.45 -22.53
N HIS A 90 2.80 3.27 -23.11
CA HIS A 90 3.10 2.02 -22.41
C HIS A 90 4.61 1.80 -22.42
N VAL A 91 5.26 1.93 -21.26
CA VAL A 91 6.71 1.73 -21.10
C VAL A 91 6.97 0.40 -20.40
N GLN A 92 7.80 -0.45 -21.00
CA GLN A 92 8.23 -1.73 -20.44
C GLN A 92 9.76 -1.79 -20.42
N ILE A 93 10.33 -2.56 -19.50
CA ILE A 93 11.75 -2.92 -19.51
C ILE A 93 11.87 -4.36 -19.99
N ASP A 94 12.67 -4.59 -21.02
CA ASP A 94 13.06 -5.94 -21.42
C ASP A 94 13.97 -6.53 -20.34
N MET A 95 13.49 -7.56 -19.65
CA MET A 95 14.18 -8.20 -18.53
C MET A 95 15.46 -8.93 -18.92
N GLN A 96 15.65 -9.27 -20.20
CA GLN A 96 16.85 -9.94 -20.70
C GLN A 96 17.94 -8.95 -21.10
N THR A 97 17.56 -7.79 -21.65
CA THR A 97 18.50 -6.80 -22.20
C THR A 97 18.63 -5.53 -21.35
N GLY A 98 17.75 -5.32 -20.38
CA GLY A 98 17.67 -4.10 -19.57
C GLY A 98 17.17 -2.87 -20.33
N GLN A 99 16.76 -3.03 -21.59
CA GLN A 99 16.37 -1.91 -22.45
C GLN A 99 14.95 -1.43 -22.15
N ARG A 100 14.78 -0.11 -22.08
CA ARG A 100 13.47 0.53 -21.94
C ARG A 100 12.79 0.59 -23.31
N LEU A 101 11.59 0.05 -23.44
CA LEU A 101 10.77 0.03 -24.64
C LEU A 101 9.50 0.84 -24.42
N ALA A 102 9.00 1.53 -25.44
CA ALA A 102 7.71 2.22 -25.38
C ALA A 102 6.87 2.06 -26.66
N ARG A 103 5.53 2.06 -26.50
CA ARG A 103 4.55 2.07 -27.60
C ARG A 103 3.29 2.86 -27.24
N LEU A 104 2.50 3.19 -28.26
CA LEU A 104 1.16 3.75 -28.11
C LEU A 104 0.21 2.73 -27.45
N MET A 105 -0.65 3.23 -26.55
CA MET A 105 -1.75 2.44 -26.01
C MET A 105 -2.79 2.24 -27.11
N PRO A 106 -3.30 1.01 -27.34
CA PRO A 106 -4.38 0.80 -28.28
C PRO A 106 -5.63 1.54 -27.76
N GLY A 107 -6.12 2.52 -28.52
CA GLY A 107 -7.19 3.42 -28.11
C GLY A 107 -6.82 4.91 -28.09
N SER A 108 -5.56 5.27 -28.30
CA SER A 108 -5.14 6.66 -28.57
C SER A 108 -4.88 6.86 -30.08
N GLU A 109 -5.94 6.83 -30.88
CA GLU A 109 -5.90 7.43 -32.23
C GLU A 109 -6.64 8.77 -32.17
N ASP A 110 -5.97 9.79 -32.71
CA ASP A 110 -6.40 11.17 -32.94
C ASP A 110 -6.55 12.13 -31.75
N THR A 111 -5.50 12.93 -31.54
CA THR A 111 -5.65 14.39 -31.59
C THR A 111 -4.29 15.02 -31.88
N ASN A 112 -4.11 15.43 -33.14
CA ASN A 112 -2.95 16.18 -33.59
C ASN A 112 -3.17 17.69 -33.36
N HIS A 113 -2.16 18.31 -32.77
CA HIS A 113 -1.73 19.71 -32.87
C HIS A 113 -2.44 20.86 -32.11
N ASN A 114 -1.61 21.51 -31.29
CA ASN A 114 -1.36 22.96 -31.13
C ASN A 114 -2.57 23.91 -31.21
N ASP A 115 -2.86 24.62 -30.11
CA ASP A 115 -2.49 26.04 -30.01
C ASP A 115 -2.70 26.63 -28.61
N LEU A 116 -1.94 27.70 -28.35
CA LEU A 116 -1.92 28.52 -27.14
C LEU A 116 -3.03 29.57 -27.12
N ALA A 117 -3.43 29.92 -25.88
CA ALA A 117 -4.03 31.19 -25.40
C ALA A 117 -5.58 31.34 -25.47
N PRO A 118 -6.16 32.35 -24.77
CA PRO A 118 -6.22 32.54 -23.32
C PRO A 118 -7.69 32.70 -22.80
N VAL A 119 -7.82 32.75 -21.47
CA VAL A 119 -9.05 32.93 -20.67
C VAL A 119 -9.98 34.04 -21.16
N VAL A 120 -11.29 33.75 -21.28
CA VAL A 120 -12.40 34.70 -21.01
C VAL A 120 -13.54 33.98 -20.30
N ASP A 121 -14.02 34.66 -19.27
CA ASP A 121 -15.10 34.40 -18.31
C ASP A 121 -16.49 34.27 -18.96
N GLY A 122 -17.40 33.50 -18.33
CA GLY A 122 -18.83 33.50 -18.69
C GLY A 122 -19.56 32.19 -18.41
N ASP A 123 -20.37 32.20 -17.34
CA ASP A 123 -21.45 31.26 -17.03
C ASP A 123 -22.28 30.86 -18.26
N GLU A 124 -22.42 29.55 -18.50
CA GLU A 124 -23.64 28.97 -19.06
C GLU A 124 -23.74 27.50 -18.62
N VAL A 125 -24.80 27.21 -17.85
CA VAL A 125 -25.20 25.86 -17.45
C VAL A 125 -25.66 25.12 -18.69
N VAL A 126 -24.86 24.17 -19.18
CA VAL A 126 -25.31 23.20 -20.18
C VAL A 126 -25.61 21.89 -19.45
N GLU A 127 -26.89 21.65 -19.20
CA GLU A 127 -27.40 20.31 -18.91
C GLU A 127 -27.05 19.41 -20.11
N SER A 128 -26.06 18.54 -19.94
CA SER A 128 -25.77 17.50 -20.93
C SER A 128 -26.82 16.39 -20.78
N ASN A 129 -27.76 16.39 -21.73
CA ASN A 129 -28.75 15.35 -21.90
C ASN A 129 -28.11 13.95 -21.96
N ASP A 130 -28.78 13.05 -21.24
CA ASP A 130 -28.65 11.60 -21.24
C ASP A 130 -28.48 11.02 -22.66
N ASP A 131 -27.27 10.57 -22.98
CA ASP A 131 -26.99 9.76 -24.16
C ASP A 131 -27.27 8.29 -23.79
N THR A 132 -28.55 7.91 -23.77
CA THR A 132 -29.00 6.52 -23.68
C THR A 132 -28.64 5.79 -24.99
N ARG A 133 -27.35 5.56 -25.23
CA ARG A 133 -26.89 4.63 -26.28
C ARG A 133 -26.68 3.26 -25.65
N PRO A 134 -27.27 2.19 -26.19
CA PRO A 134 -26.96 0.84 -25.72
C PRO A 134 -25.47 0.60 -25.95
N ILE A 135 -24.72 0.49 -24.86
CA ILE A 135 -23.33 0.03 -24.90
C ILE A 135 -23.40 -1.39 -25.44
N MET A 136 -22.90 -1.62 -26.66
CA MET A 136 -22.73 -2.97 -27.17
C MET A 136 -21.74 -3.67 -26.24
N ALA A 137 -22.22 -4.65 -25.49
CA ALA A 137 -21.41 -5.44 -24.57
C ALA A 137 -20.23 -6.04 -25.35
N GLY A 138 -19.02 -5.69 -24.94
CA GLY A 138 -17.82 -6.32 -25.47
C GLY A 138 -17.71 -7.77 -24.98
N PRO A 139 -16.85 -8.61 -25.59
CA PRO A 139 -16.61 -9.99 -25.13
C PRO A 139 -16.17 -10.10 -23.67
N HIS A 140 -15.58 -9.03 -23.11
CA HIS A 140 -15.18 -8.95 -21.71
C HIS A 140 -16.36 -8.66 -20.76
N ASP A 141 -17.44 -8.06 -21.25
CA ASP A 141 -18.61 -7.69 -20.45
C ASP A 141 -19.51 -8.88 -20.15
N GLU A 142 -19.62 -9.81 -21.11
CA GLU A 142 -20.34 -11.07 -20.94
C GLU A 142 -19.64 -11.97 -19.92
N LYS A 143 -18.30 -12.05 -19.97
CA LYS A 143 -17.50 -12.82 -18.99
C LYS A 143 -17.57 -12.24 -17.59
N LEU A 144 -17.58 -10.91 -17.46
CA LEU A 144 -17.72 -10.27 -16.16
C LEU A 144 -19.03 -10.66 -15.48
N GLN A 145 -20.14 -10.70 -16.22
CA GLN A 145 -21.43 -11.12 -15.66
C GLN A 145 -21.39 -12.58 -15.17
N GLU A 146 -20.75 -13.48 -15.91
CA GLU A 146 -20.57 -14.88 -15.49
C GLU A 146 -19.82 -14.97 -14.16
N TYR A 147 -18.73 -14.21 -13.99
CA TYR A 147 -17.98 -14.19 -12.73
C TYR A 147 -18.77 -13.56 -11.57
N ILE A 148 -19.61 -12.56 -11.83
CA ILE A 148 -20.50 -11.97 -10.82
C ILE A 148 -21.52 -13.02 -10.35
N ASP A 149 -22.15 -13.73 -11.27
CA ASP A 149 -23.14 -14.74 -10.95
C ASP A 149 -22.51 -15.91 -10.18
N GLU A 150 -21.31 -16.36 -10.58
CA GLU A 150 -20.54 -17.41 -9.87
C GLU A 150 -20.17 -16.96 -8.45
N LEU A 151 -19.69 -15.71 -8.29
CA LEU A 151 -19.36 -15.12 -7.00
C LEU A 151 -20.56 -15.14 -6.05
N VAL A 152 -21.72 -14.63 -6.50
CA VAL A 152 -22.94 -14.52 -5.69
C VAL A 152 -23.45 -15.90 -5.29
N ALA A 153 -23.43 -16.87 -6.22
CA ALA A 153 -23.83 -18.24 -5.96
C ALA A 153 -22.92 -18.90 -4.92
N MET A 154 -21.60 -18.79 -5.07
CA MET A 154 -20.63 -19.40 -4.15
C MET A 154 -20.62 -18.74 -2.77
N ALA A 155 -20.74 -17.40 -2.70
CA ALA A 155 -20.78 -16.68 -1.43
C ALA A 155 -22.05 -16.96 -0.60
N SER A 156 -23.08 -17.54 -1.21
CA SER A 156 -24.35 -17.90 -0.56
C SER A 156 -24.44 -19.39 -0.25
N ALA A 157 -23.54 -20.21 -0.80
CA ALA A 157 -23.48 -21.64 -0.56
C ALA A 157 -22.77 -21.96 0.77
N PRO A 158 -23.07 -23.12 1.40
CA PRO A 158 -22.29 -23.59 2.54
C PRO A 158 -20.82 -23.78 2.15
N VAL A 159 -19.89 -23.29 2.99
CA VAL A 159 -18.44 -23.28 2.71
C VAL A 159 -17.92 -24.67 2.28
N ASP A 160 -18.37 -25.74 2.93
CA ASP A 160 -17.96 -27.13 2.65
C ASP A 160 -18.35 -27.63 1.25
N ASN A 161 -19.34 -26.99 0.62
CA ASN A 161 -19.83 -27.35 -0.71
C ASN A 161 -19.19 -26.51 -1.82
N VAL A 162 -18.38 -25.52 -1.48
CA VAL A 162 -17.77 -24.61 -2.45
C VAL A 162 -16.40 -25.13 -2.88
N GLN A 163 -16.18 -25.18 -4.19
CA GLN A 163 -14.86 -25.46 -4.74
C GLN A 163 -13.96 -24.23 -4.54
N VAL A 164 -13.17 -24.25 -3.47
CA VAL A 164 -12.27 -23.13 -3.09
C VAL A 164 -11.40 -22.66 -4.26
N ASN A 165 -10.93 -23.58 -5.12
CA ASN A 165 -10.10 -23.22 -6.28
C ASN A 165 -10.88 -22.46 -7.36
N SER A 166 -12.15 -22.79 -7.62
CA SER A 166 -12.94 -22.04 -8.60
C SER A 166 -13.26 -20.65 -8.04
N LEU A 167 -13.68 -20.54 -6.78
CA LEU A 167 -13.88 -19.23 -6.14
C LEU A 167 -12.60 -18.37 -6.13
N LEU A 168 -11.43 -18.96 -5.90
CA LEU A 168 -10.16 -18.25 -6.02
C LEU A 168 -9.88 -17.76 -7.44
N GLN A 169 -10.24 -18.55 -8.45
CA GLN A 169 -10.12 -18.16 -9.84
C GLN A 169 -11.07 -17.01 -10.16
N THR A 170 -12.37 -17.14 -9.85
CA THR A 170 -13.39 -16.10 -10.05
C THR A 170 -12.96 -14.78 -9.40
N LEU A 171 -12.53 -14.82 -8.13
CA LEU A 171 -12.07 -13.63 -7.42
C LEU A 171 -10.78 -13.05 -8.02
N GLY A 172 -9.90 -13.86 -8.59
CA GLY A 172 -8.67 -13.40 -9.24
C GLY A 172 -8.95 -12.71 -10.58
N GLU A 173 -9.86 -13.26 -11.37
CA GLU A 173 -10.33 -12.66 -12.61
C GLU A 173 -11.07 -11.33 -12.34
N LEU A 174 -11.90 -11.30 -11.28
CA LEU A 174 -12.52 -10.06 -10.83
C LEU A 174 -11.49 -9.02 -10.37
N GLU A 175 -10.44 -9.42 -9.64
CA GLU A 175 -9.35 -8.51 -9.25
C GLU A 175 -8.71 -7.83 -10.48
N GLU A 176 -8.45 -8.59 -11.55
CA GLU A 176 -7.87 -8.04 -12.78
C GLU A 176 -8.84 -7.07 -13.48
N LEU A 177 -10.11 -7.43 -13.58
CA LEU A 177 -11.11 -6.65 -14.31
C LEU A 177 -11.46 -5.32 -13.62
N VAL A 178 -11.56 -5.29 -12.28
CA VAL A 178 -12.02 -4.10 -11.53
C VAL A 178 -11.03 -2.92 -11.56
N HIS A 179 -9.81 -3.13 -12.04
CA HIS A 179 -8.89 -2.02 -12.31
C HIS A 179 -9.40 -1.07 -13.40
N GLU A 180 -10.29 -1.54 -14.27
CA GLU A 180 -11.03 -0.68 -15.19
C GLU A 180 -12.30 -0.16 -14.51
N THR A 181 -12.43 1.17 -14.41
CA THR A 181 -13.57 1.84 -13.76
C THR A 181 -14.93 1.36 -14.29
N ARG A 182 -15.03 1.04 -15.58
CA ARG A 182 -16.26 0.55 -16.21
C ARG A 182 -16.68 -0.82 -15.68
N HIS A 183 -15.74 -1.76 -15.55
CA HIS A 183 -15.99 -3.08 -14.97
C HIS A 183 -16.30 -2.97 -13.47
N ALA A 184 -15.61 -2.10 -12.73
CA ALA A 184 -15.94 -1.84 -11.33
C ALA A 184 -17.38 -1.32 -11.14
N LYS A 185 -17.83 -0.42 -12.03
CA LYS A 185 -19.23 0.05 -12.07
C LYS A 185 -20.21 -1.07 -12.38
N GLN A 186 -19.92 -1.92 -13.36
CA GLN A 186 -20.76 -3.07 -13.70
C GLN A 186 -20.83 -4.08 -12.55
N LEU A 187 -19.71 -4.38 -11.89
CA LEU A 187 -19.65 -5.26 -10.72
C LEU A 187 -20.56 -4.77 -9.59
N LEU A 188 -20.53 -3.47 -9.29
CA LEU A 188 -21.30 -2.88 -8.19
C LEU A 188 -22.68 -2.36 -8.61
N GLN A 189 -23.12 -2.60 -9.84
CA GLN A 189 -24.46 -2.21 -10.31
C GLN A 189 -25.57 -2.83 -9.45
N ASN A 190 -25.38 -4.07 -9.00
CA ASN A 190 -26.26 -4.78 -8.05
C ASN A 190 -25.61 -4.84 -6.65
N SER A 191 -25.21 -3.68 -6.14
CA SER A 191 -24.47 -3.55 -4.87
C SER A 191 -25.18 -4.16 -3.66
N ASP A 192 -26.52 -4.19 -3.66
CA ASP A 192 -27.37 -4.81 -2.65
C ASP A 192 -27.18 -6.34 -2.53
N ILE A 193 -26.63 -6.99 -3.56
CA ILE A 193 -26.34 -8.43 -3.57
C ILE A 193 -24.83 -8.67 -3.56
N VAL A 194 -24.09 -7.94 -4.39
CA VAL A 194 -22.66 -8.16 -4.62
C VAL A 194 -21.82 -7.74 -3.39
N VAL A 195 -22.10 -6.58 -2.79
CA VAL A 195 -21.35 -6.12 -1.61
C VAL A 195 -21.55 -7.05 -0.41
N PRO A 196 -22.78 -7.51 -0.08
CA PRO A 196 -22.97 -8.54 0.94
C PRO A 196 -22.26 -9.85 0.64
N SER A 197 -22.06 -10.21 -0.63
CA SER A 197 -21.28 -11.39 -1.01
C SER A 197 -19.81 -11.22 -0.63
N PHE A 198 -19.20 -10.07 -0.94
CA PHE A 198 -17.84 -9.76 -0.51
C PHE A 198 -17.71 -9.70 1.02
N ILE A 199 -18.68 -9.11 1.72
CA ILE A 199 -18.74 -9.08 3.20
C ILE A 199 -18.75 -10.51 3.77
N ARG A 200 -19.60 -11.40 3.25
CA ARG A 200 -19.66 -12.79 3.71
C ARG A 200 -18.35 -13.51 3.48
N LEU A 201 -17.74 -13.33 2.30
CA LEU A 201 -16.47 -13.97 1.96
C LEU A 201 -15.27 -13.41 2.74
N SER A 202 -15.34 -12.17 3.23
CA SER A 202 -14.26 -11.51 3.99
C SER A 202 -14.36 -11.74 5.50
N ASP A 203 -15.50 -12.22 6.02
CA ASP A 203 -15.77 -12.39 7.44
C ASP A 203 -14.98 -13.56 8.06
N PRO A 204 -14.02 -13.30 8.99
CA PRO A 204 -13.28 -14.35 9.71
C PRO A 204 -14.13 -15.09 10.75
N THR A 205 -15.35 -14.61 11.02
CA THR A 205 -16.29 -15.19 11.99
C THR A 205 -17.47 -15.92 11.34
N HIS A 206 -17.43 -16.10 10.01
CA HIS A 206 -18.46 -16.81 9.26
C HIS A 206 -18.71 -18.22 9.85
N LYS A 207 -19.99 -18.60 9.94
CA LYS A 207 -20.44 -19.87 10.53
C LYS A 207 -21.03 -20.78 9.45
N PRO A 208 -20.87 -22.12 9.56
CA PRO A 208 -20.29 -22.86 10.68
C PRO A 208 -18.75 -22.83 10.70
N ILE A 209 -18.12 -22.59 9.55
CA ILE A 209 -16.68 -22.59 9.37
C ILE A 209 -16.29 -21.27 8.68
N PRO A 210 -15.22 -20.60 9.11
CA PRO A 210 -14.75 -19.40 8.45
C PRO A 210 -14.20 -19.70 7.05
N TRP A 211 -14.38 -18.77 6.12
CA TRP A 211 -13.77 -18.86 4.79
C TRP A 211 -12.23 -18.94 4.91
N PRO A 212 -11.52 -19.65 4.03
CA PRO A 212 -10.06 -19.68 4.03
C PRO A 212 -9.45 -18.27 3.97
N SER A 213 -8.32 -18.02 4.64
CA SER A 213 -7.69 -16.69 4.69
C SER A 213 -7.41 -16.12 3.29
N ARG A 214 -7.03 -16.98 2.33
CA ARG A 214 -6.82 -16.58 0.93
C ARG A 214 -8.09 -16.02 0.27
N ILE A 215 -9.26 -16.61 0.54
CA ILE A 215 -10.56 -16.14 0.06
C ILE A 215 -10.89 -14.79 0.71
N ARG A 216 -10.81 -14.72 2.04
CA ARG A 216 -11.09 -13.48 2.78
C ARG A 216 -10.23 -12.33 2.27
N ARG A 217 -8.94 -12.59 2.10
CA ARG A 217 -7.95 -11.64 1.60
C ARG A 217 -8.29 -11.14 0.20
N LEU A 218 -8.63 -12.05 -0.72
CA LEU A 218 -8.88 -11.71 -2.11
C LEU A 218 -10.21 -10.97 -2.26
N SER A 219 -11.25 -11.39 -1.53
CA SER A 219 -12.52 -10.66 -1.42
C SER A 219 -12.31 -9.19 -1.03
N SER A 220 -11.50 -8.94 0.00
CA SER A 220 -11.16 -7.57 0.43
C SER A 220 -10.39 -6.79 -0.62
N VAL A 221 -9.51 -7.45 -1.39
CA VAL A 221 -8.77 -6.80 -2.48
C VAL A 221 -9.70 -6.37 -3.60
N VAL A 222 -10.59 -7.26 -4.07
CA VAL A 222 -11.51 -6.97 -5.17
C VAL A 222 -12.42 -5.80 -4.82
N LEU A 223 -13.09 -5.85 -3.66
CA LEU A 223 -13.97 -4.75 -3.23
C LEU A 223 -13.19 -3.45 -3.05
N GLY A 224 -12.02 -3.51 -2.40
CA GLY A 224 -11.16 -2.34 -2.19
C GLY A 224 -10.71 -1.71 -3.51
N ALA A 225 -10.28 -2.52 -4.48
CA ALA A 225 -9.84 -2.05 -5.79
C ALA A 225 -11.01 -1.44 -6.59
N ALA A 226 -12.20 -2.05 -6.53
CA ALA A 226 -13.38 -1.56 -7.23
C ALA A 226 -13.83 -0.17 -6.75
N VAL A 227 -13.73 0.13 -5.46
CA VAL A 227 -14.18 1.42 -4.89
C VAL A 227 -13.08 2.48 -4.83
N GLN A 228 -11.82 2.10 -5.06
CA GLN A 228 -10.67 2.99 -4.85
C GLN A 228 -10.77 4.24 -5.73
N ASN A 229 -10.65 5.41 -5.11
CA ASN A 229 -10.72 6.72 -5.78
C ASN A 229 -12.01 6.93 -6.59
N ASN A 230 -13.11 6.27 -6.23
CA ASN A 230 -14.39 6.39 -6.93
C ASN A 230 -15.54 6.61 -5.94
N ARG A 231 -15.92 7.88 -5.76
CA ARG A 231 -16.91 8.32 -4.76
C ARG A 231 -18.29 7.67 -4.95
N GLU A 232 -18.71 7.46 -6.20
CA GLU A 232 -19.97 6.78 -6.52
C GLU A 232 -19.97 5.33 -6.00
N LEU A 233 -18.89 4.61 -6.27
CA LEU A 233 -18.74 3.20 -5.85
C LEU A 233 -18.47 3.05 -4.35
N GLN A 234 -17.77 4.01 -3.75
CA GLN A 234 -17.63 4.11 -2.29
C GLN A 234 -19.00 4.27 -1.63
N GLU A 235 -19.88 5.14 -2.15
CA GLU A 235 -21.22 5.35 -1.61
C GLU A 235 -22.08 4.08 -1.72
N LEU A 236 -22.00 3.34 -2.84
CA LEU A 236 -22.70 2.05 -2.98
C LEU A 236 -22.23 1.03 -1.92
N ALA A 237 -20.91 0.88 -1.72
CA ALA A 237 -20.36 -0.02 -0.70
C ALA A 237 -20.72 0.43 0.73
N HIS A 238 -20.67 1.73 1.00
CA HIS A 238 -21.04 2.33 2.27
C HIS A 238 -22.52 2.08 2.60
N SER A 239 -23.41 2.39 1.65
CA SER A 239 -24.86 2.18 1.77
C SER A 239 -25.24 0.70 1.95
N ALA A 240 -24.48 -0.22 1.35
CA ALA A 240 -24.63 -1.66 1.53
C ALA A 240 -24.03 -2.20 2.84
N GLY A 241 -23.48 -1.35 3.70
CA GLY A 241 -22.98 -1.71 5.03
C GLY A 241 -21.57 -2.31 5.05
N ALA A 242 -20.75 -2.07 4.03
CA ALA A 242 -19.39 -2.61 3.97
C ALA A 242 -18.47 -2.06 5.08
N VAL A 243 -18.51 -0.76 5.35
CA VAL A 243 -17.64 -0.13 6.37
C VAL A 243 -17.77 -0.79 7.75
N PRO A 244 -18.96 -0.92 8.38
CA PRO A 244 -19.08 -1.57 9.68
C PRO A 244 -18.69 -3.05 9.64
N ALA A 245 -19.00 -3.75 8.54
CA ALA A 245 -18.65 -5.15 8.40
C ALA A 245 -17.14 -5.37 8.32
N PHE A 246 -16.42 -4.52 7.57
CA PHE A 246 -14.96 -4.62 7.47
C PHE A 246 -14.23 -4.15 8.72
N ILE A 247 -14.81 -3.24 9.52
CA ILE A 247 -14.29 -2.92 10.86
C ILE A 247 -14.34 -4.16 11.76
N HIS A 248 -15.47 -4.89 11.75
CA HIS A 248 -15.61 -6.16 12.47
C HIS A 248 -14.61 -7.21 11.95
N SER A 249 -14.51 -7.38 10.62
CA SER A 249 -13.54 -8.32 10.03
C SER A 249 -12.10 -7.96 10.42
N MET A 250 -11.73 -6.68 10.41
CA MET A 250 -10.41 -6.21 10.85
C MET A 250 -10.15 -6.52 12.32
N GLU A 251 -11.12 -6.31 13.21
CA GLU A 251 -10.98 -6.56 14.65
C GLU A 251 -10.82 -8.06 14.97
N LYS A 252 -11.48 -8.94 14.21
CA LYS A 252 -11.50 -10.38 14.47
C LYS A 252 -10.49 -11.19 13.65
N GLU A 253 -9.78 -10.55 12.72
CA GLU A 253 -8.83 -11.24 11.85
C GLU A 253 -7.53 -11.58 12.58
N ASN A 254 -7.12 -12.85 12.47
CA ASN A 254 -5.88 -13.34 13.07
C ASN A 254 -4.75 -13.47 12.03
N ASP A 255 -5.08 -13.67 10.75
CA ASP A 255 -4.07 -13.75 9.69
C ASP A 255 -3.64 -12.33 9.28
N MET A 256 -2.38 -11.99 9.56
CA MET A 256 -1.84 -10.64 9.37
C MET A 256 -1.88 -10.17 7.90
N ARG A 257 -1.71 -11.10 6.96
CA ARG A 257 -1.80 -10.81 5.52
C ARG A 257 -3.21 -10.40 5.11
N THR A 258 -4.21 -11.07 5.68
CA THR A 258 -5.62 -10.81 5.48
C THR A 258 -6.07 -9.55 6.22
N ALA A 259 -5.64 -9.35 7.47
CA ALA A 259 -5.92 -8.13 8.23
C ALA A 259 -5.45 -6.88 7.47
N GLY A 260 -4.24 -6.95 6.90
CA GLY A 260 -3.72 -5.88 6.08
C GLY A 260 -4.53 -5.64 4.79
N LYS A 261 -5.30 -6.61 4.28
CA LYS A 261 -6.18 -6.41 3.12
C LYS A 261 -7.57 -5.91 3.52
N HIS A 262 -8.06 -6.26 4.72
CA HIS A 262 -9.21 -5.57 5.32
C HIS A 262 -8.93 -4.08 5.53
N ILE A 263 -7.74 -3.73 6.04
CA ILE A 263 -7.28 -2.35 6.18
C ILE A 263 -7.23 -1.63 4.83
N PHE A 264 -6.70 -2.29 3.78
CA PHE A 264 -6.69 -1.72 2.43
C PHE A 264 -8.12 -1.42 1.93
N ALA A 265 -9.05 -2.36 2.06
CA ALA A 265 -10.43 -2.17 1.65
C ALA A 265 -11.11 -1.03 2.42
N LEU A 266 -10.90 -0.96 3.74
CA LEU A 266 -11.39 0.13 4.58
C LEU A 266 -10.84 1.48 4.12
N SER A 267 -9.51 1.57 3.93
CA SER A 267 -8.86 2.78 3.44
C SER A 267 -9.43 3.23 2.10
N ALA A 268 -9.66 2.31 1.17
CA ALA A 268 -10.24 2.60 -0.14
C ALA A 268 -11.70 3.10 -0.05
N MET A 269 -12.47 2.63 0.93
CA MET A 269 -13.87 3.06 1.16
C MET A 269 -13.98 4.43 1.85
N VAL A 270 -13.09 4.75 2.80
CA VAL A 270 -13.24 5.95 3.65
C VAL A 270 -12.54 7.18 3.10
N ARG A 271 -11.45 7.00 2.36
CA ARG A 271 -10.62 8.11 1.87
C ARG A 271 -11.42 9.00 0.93
N GLY A 272 -11.48 10.30 1.25
CA GLY A 272 -12.25 11.28 0.48
C GLY A 272 -13.77 11.15 0.62
N HIS A 273 -14.28 10.30 1.52
CA HIS A 273 -15.70 10.01 1.65
C HIS A 273 -16.24 10.30 3.05
N SER A 274 -16.86 11.48 3.23
CA SER A 274 -17.36 11.98 4.53
C SER A 274 -18.17 10.96 5.34
N GLY A 275 -19.20 10.34 4.74
CA GLY A 275 -20.11 9.43 5.45
C GLY A 275 -19.39 8.18 5.99
N ALA A 276 -18.70 7.46 5.09
CA ALA A 276 -17.84 6.34 5.43
C ALA A 276 -16.76 6.68 6.47
N LEU A 277 -16.07 7.82 6.35
CA LEU A 277 -15.03 8.28 7.28
C LEU A 277 -15.59 8.54 8.69
N MET A 278 -16.73 9.24 8.78
CA MET A 278 -17.43 9.47 10.04
C MET A 278 -17.86 8.14 10.66
N GLN A 279 -18.51 7.27 9.88
CA GLN A 279 -18.96 5.97 10.34
C GLN A 279 -17.80 5.08 10.82
N PHE A 280 -16.65 5.12 10.14
CA PHE A 280 -15.45 4.41 10.57
C PHE A 280 -14.95 4.91 11.92
N THR A 281 -14.89 6.23 12.10
CA THR A 281 -14.39 6.85 13.33
C THR A 281 -15.34 6.65 14.50
N ASP A 282 -16.65 6.87 14.30
CA ASP A 282 -17.70 6.70 15.31
C ASP A 282 -17.79 5.24 15.82
N ARG A 283 -17.50 4.27 14.95
CA ARG A 283 -17.45 2.84 15.32
C ARG A 283 -16.14 2.43 15.96
N GLY A 284 -15.25 3.37 16.25
CA GLY A 284 -13.98 3.13 16.93
C GLY A 284 -12.92 2.50 16.04
N GLY A 285 -13.01 2.66 14.70
CA GLY A 285 -12.01 2.16 13.76
C GLY A 285 -10.59 2.63 14.08
N MET A 286 -10.44 3.91 14.45
CA MET A 286 -9.18 4.49 14.93
C MET A 286 -8.63 3.79 16.17
N ARG A 287 -9.50 3.47 17.13
CA ARG A 287 -9.11 2.73 18.34
C ARG A 287 -8.65 1.31 18.00
N ILE A 288 -9.36 0.62 17.11
CA ILE A 288 -9.02 -0.75 16.71
C ILE A 288 -7.65 -0.80 16.02
N LEU A 289 -7.37 0.12 15.10
CA LEU A 289 -6.06 0.23 14.44
C LEU A 289 -4.93 0.50 15.44
N ARG A 290 -5.17 1.36 16.43
CA ARG A 290 -4.20 1.65 17.49
C ARG A 290 -3.91 0.40 18.32
N ASP A 291 -4.96 -0.28 18.78
CA ASP A 291 -4.86 -1.44 19.66
C ASP A 291 -4.34 -2.70 18.93
N MET A 292 -4.38 -2.71 17.60
CA MET A 292 -3.75 -3.74 16.77
C MET A 292 -2.22 -3.59 16.85
N ASN A 293 -1.57 -4.51 17.56
CA ASN A 293 -0.11 -4.60 17.65
C ASN A 293 0.40 -5.83 16.85
N PRO A 294 0.91 -5.62 15.62
CA PRO A 294 1.38 -6.70 14.76
C PRO A 294 2.55 -7.50 15.35
N MET A 295 3.40 -6.90 16.19
CA MET A 295 4.54 -7.61 16.79
C MET A 295 4.08 -8.67 17.80
N VAL A 296 3.04 -8.38 18.58
CA VAL A 296 2.41 -9.37 19.47
C VAL A 296 1.79 -10.52 18.68
N MET A 297 1.25 -10.25 17.48
CA MET A 297 0.76 -11.28 16.57
C MET A 297 1.91 -12.14 16.02
N ALA A 298 3.05 -11.51 15.70
CA ALA A 298 4.24 -12.18 15.15
C ALA A 298 4.79 -13.27 16.06
N VAL A 299 4.79 -13.06 17.38
CA VAL A 299 5.28 -14.04 18.38
C VAL A 299 4.55 -15.39 18.27
N LYS A 300 3.28 -15.39 17.83
CA LYS A 300 2.49 -16.61 17.69
C LYS A 300 2.85 -17.41 16.43
N ASP A 301 3.19 -16.71 15.35
CA ASP A 301 3.34 -17.28 14.01
C ASP A 301 4.78 -17.28 13.49
N ASP A 302 5.75 -16.80 14.29
CA ASP A 302 7.17 -16.61 13.95
C ASP A 302 7.36 -15.87 12.60
N ASN A 303 6.59 -14.79 12.41
CA ASN A 303 6.52 -14.07 11.13
C ASN A 303 6.58 -12.55 11.28
N GLU A 304 7.70 -12.09 11.84
CA GLU A 304 8.04 -10.69 12.06
C GLU A 304 8.02 -9.85 10.77
N TYR A 305 8.34 -10.46 9.62
CA TYR A 305 8.30 -9.79 8.33
C TYR A 305 6.87 -9.34 7.94
N GLU A 306 5.88 -10.22 8.10
CA GLU A 306 4.48 -9.84 7.86
C GLU A 306 3.96 -8.87 8.92
N ALA A 307 4.53 -8.88 10.14
CA ALA A 307 4.15 -7.94 11.19
C ALA A 307 4.55 -6.52 10.83
N ARG A 308 5.79 -6.36 10.38
CA ARG A 308 6.30 -5.08 9.89
C ARG A 308 5.48 -4.58 8.70
N LYS A 309 5.08 -5.46 7.78
CA LYS A 309 4.19 -5.08 6.67
C LYS A 309 2.81 -4.62 7.11
N LEU A 310 2.21 -5.32 8.07
CA LEU A 310 0.91 -4.95 8.61
C LEU A 310 0.98 -3.60 9.32
N ASP A 311 2.03 -3.39 10.12
CA ASP A 311 2.25 -2.12 10.83
C ASP A 311 2.41 -0.95 9.85
N MET A 312 3.19 -1.15 8.78
CA MET A 312 3.31 -0.18 7.69
C MET A 312 1.98 0.17 7.02
N ARG A 313 1.04 -0.78 6.91
CA ARG A 313 -0.30 -0.52 6.36
C ARG A 313 -1.17 0.28 7.33
N ILE A 314 -1.06 0.01 8.64
CA ILE A 314 -1.75 0.79 9.67
C ILE A 314 -1.30 2.25 9.57
N ILE A 315 0.01 2.49 9.51
CA ILE A 315 0.58 3.86 9.47
C ILE A 315 0.16 4.60 8.21
N ARG A 316 0.24 3.96 7.04
CA ARG A 316 -0.21 4.58 5.78
C ARG A 316 -1.69 4.90 5.80
N PHE A 317 -2.52 4.05 6.38
CA PHE A 317 -3.94 4.35 6.50
C PHE A 317 -4.18 5.56 7.43
N VAL A 318 -3.45 5.64 8.55
CA VAL A 318 -3.51 6.78 9.47
C VAL A 318 -3.03 8.07 8.79
N GLU A 319 -1.93 8.01 8.05
CA GLU A 319 -1.45 9.12 7.21
C GLU A 319 -2.52 9.55 6.21
N ASP A 320 -3.13 8.60 5.51
CA ASP A 320 -4.21 8.83 4.55
C ASP A 320 -5.42 9.53 5.18
N MET A 321 -5.72 9.28 6.46
CA MET A 321 -6.84 9.91 7.17
C MET A 321 -6.53 11.33 7.64
N PHE A 322 -5.30 11.59 8.09
CA PHE A 322 -4.93 12.89 8.64
C PHE A 322 -4.48 13.91 7.58
N ASN A 323 -4.09 13.43 6.39
CA ASN A 323 -3.68 14.28 5.29
C ASN A 323 -4.90 14.87 4.55
N PRO A 324 -5.03 16.21 4.48
CA PRO A 324 -6.11 16.87 3.75
C PRO A 324 -6.14 16.56 2.25
N ASP A 325 -5.00 16.29 1.61
CA ASP A 325 -4.92 16.00 0.16
C ASP A 325 -5.64 14.70 -0.20
N PHE A 326 -5.70 13.77 0.74
CA PHE A 326 -6.42 12.52 0.60
C PHE A 326 -7.89 12.64 1.00
N ASN A 327 -8.29 13.75 1.61
CA ASN A 327 -9.65 14.03 2.06
C ASN A 327 -10.10 15.46 1.66
N PRO A 328 -10.03 15.85 0.37
CA PRO A 328 -10.22 17.24 -0.04
C PRO A 328 -11.66 17.74 0.15
N ASP A 329 -12.65 16.85 0.00
CA ASP A 329 -14.08 17.19 -0.03
C ASP A 329 -14.86 16.66 1.18
N ILE A 330 -14.20 16.46 2.32
CA ILE A 330 -14.87 15.98 3.53
C ILE A 330 -15.61 17.09 4.28
N SER A 331 -16.71 16.75 4.94
CA SER A 331 -17.47 17.71 5.76
C SER A 331 -16.63 18.23 6.94
N THR A 332 -16.96 19.42 7.45
CA THR A 332 -16.33 19.98 8.65
C THR A 332 -16.45 19.07 9.86
N ASP A 333 -17.57 18.35 9.98
CA ASP A 333 -17.81 17.41 11.06
C ASP A 333 -16.90 16.19 10.95
N ALA A 334 -16.72 15.64 9.74
CA ALA A 334 -15.79 14.56 9.48
C ALA A 334 -14.34 14.97 9.80
N ALA A 335 -13.93 16.15 9.33
CA ALA A 335 -12.60 16.69 9.61
C ALA A 335 -12.37 16.91 11.11
N SER A 336 -13.34 17.47 11.82
CA SER A 336 -13.27 17.66 13.28
C SER A 336 -13.17 16.33 14.03
N LEU A 337 -13.92 15.32 13.61
CA LEU A 337 -13.91 14.00 14.23
C LEU A 337 -12.56 13.28 14.05
N VAL A 338 -11.94 13.40 12.87
CA VAL A 338 -10.57 12.92 12.65
C VAL A 338 -9.58 13.71 13.52
N ALA A 339 -9.67 15.04 13.54
CA ALA A 339 -8.78 15.91 14.32
C ALA A 339 -8.79 15.59 15.83
N GLN A 340 -9.93 15.17 16.39
CA GLN A 340 -10.04 14.73 17.79
C GLN A 340 -9.16 13.51 18.11
N ASN A 341 -8.83 12.70 17.11
CA ASN A 341 -7.96 11.54 17.26
C ASN A 341 -6.46 11.88 17.07
N ALA A 342 -6.11 13.10 16.63
CA ALA A 342 -4.74 13.47 16.32
C ALA A 342 -3.80 13.36 17.53
N ALA A 343 -4.22 13.82 18.72
CA ALA A 343 -3.41 13.73 19.94
C ALA A 343 -3.03 12.28 20.29
N ILE A 344 -4.01 11.37 20.21
CA ILE A 344 -3.83 9.95 20.54
C ILE A 344 -2.88 9.29 19.53
N TRP A 345 -3.07 9.57 18.24
CA TRP A 345 -2.24 8.99 17.19
C TRP A 345 -0.84 9.58 17.12
N CYS A 346 -0.66 10.83 17.51
CA CYS A 346 0.65 11.47 17.66
C CYS A 346 1.52 10.71 18.68
N ASP A 347 0.96 10.43 19.87
CA ASP A 347 1.65 9.65 20.90
C ASP A 347 1.82 8.17 20.47
N THR A 348 0.78 7.57 19.88
CA THR A 348 0.83 6.18 19.39
C THR A 348 1.94 5.97 18.36
N LEU A 349 2.07 6.88 17.38
CA LEU A 349 3.09 6.78 16.34
C LEU A 349 4.49 6.98 16.91
N ALA A 350 4.66 7.87 17.88
CA ALA A 350 5.91 8.07 18.59
C ALA A 350 6.36 6.79 19.32
N VAL A 351 5.45 6.15 20.07
CA VAL A 351 5.71 4.88 20.76
C VAL A 351 6.04 3.76 19.75
N ARG A 352 5.20 3.57 18.72
CA ARG A 352 5.46 2.54 17.69
C ARG A 352 6.80 2.74 16.98
N MET A 353 7.22 3.99 16.79
CA MET A 353 8.51 4.30 16.19
C MET A 353 9.67 3.88 17.09
N MET A 354 9.59 4.18 18.40
CA MET A 354 10.60 3.74 19.38
C MET A 354 10.69 2.21 19.46
N ASP A 355 9.55 1.51 19.58
CA ASP A 355 9.50 0.06 19.72
C ASP A 355 10.04 -0.69 18.48
N ASN A 356 9.76 -0.20 17.27
CA ASN A 356 10.21 -0.85 16.03
C ASN A 356 11.72 -0.73 15.77
N LEU A 357 12.43 0.09 16.56
CA LEU A 357 13.85 0.40 16.37
C LEU A 357 14.77 -0.34 17.35
N GLU A 358 14.26 -0.91 18.44
CA GLU A 358 15.06 -1.68 19.41
C GLU A 358 15.76 -2.90 18.74
N ASP A 359 15.18 -3.50 17.71
CA ASP A 359 15.82 -4.60 16.97
C ASP A 359 17.05 -4.17 16.14
N ILE A 360 17.15 -2.87 15.80
CA ILE A 360 18.31 -2.34 15.05
C ILE A 360 19.57 -2.31 15.93
N GLU A 361 19.42 -2.38 17.25
CA GLU A 361 20.53 -2.38 18.19
C GLU A 361 21.30 -3.72 18.23
N THR A 362 20.74 -4.79 17.63
CA THR A 362 21.36 -6.13 17.63
C THR A 362 22.29 -6.36 16.42
N GLU A 363 23.54 -5.91 16.57
CA GLU A 363 24.77 -6.40 15.90
C GLU A 363 24.95 -6.30 14.36
N ARG A 364 24.07 -5.63 13.60
CA ARG A 364 24.32 -5.35 12.16
C ARG A 364 24.04 -3.90 11.79
N PRO A 365 24.81 -3.28 10.87
CA PRO A 365 24.42 -1.99 10.31
C PRO A 365 23.02 -2.14 9.69
N ALA A 366 22.10 -1.25 10.07
CA ALA A 366 20.75 -1.23 9.53
C ALA A 366 20.81 -1.22 7.99
N SER A 367 19.99 -2.04 7.34
CA SER A 367 19.86 -2.01 5.89
C SER A 367 19.17 -0.72 5.43
N SER A 368 19.44 -0.27 4.19
CA SER A 368 18.69 0.81 3.54
C SER A 368 17.16 0.60 3.66
N SER A 369 16.69 -0.64 3.51
CA SER A 369 15.28 -1.01 3.69
C SER A 369 14.73 -0.78 5.11
N SER A 370 15.59 -0.73 6.13
CA SER A 370 15.17 -0.39 7.49
C SER A 370 14.95 1.11 7.63
N TYR A 371 15.89 1.92 7.12
CA TYR A 371 15.76 3.38 7.12
C TYR A 371 14.54 3.86 6.31
N SER A 372 14.29 3.27 5.13
CA SER A 372 13.10 3.59 4.34
C SER A 372 11.77 3.27 5.05
N ARG A 373 11.76 2.32 5.98
CA ARG A 373 10.56 2.02 6.79
C ARG A 373 10.40 3.04 7.91
N CYS A 374 11.48 3.33 8.64
CA CYS A 374 11.46 4.26 9.78
C CYS A 374 11.16 5.70 9.33
N SER A 375 11.57 6.07 8.11
CA SER A 375 11.26 7.38 7.54
C SER A 375 9.77 7.64 7.35
N VAL A 376 8.95 6.60 7.15
CA VAL A 376 7.50 6.78 7.08
C VAL A 376 6.94 7.24 8.42
N TYR A 377 7.36 6.65 9.54
CA TYR A 377 6.95 7.10 10.88
C TYR A 377 7.28 8.57 11.11
N ALA A 378 8.53 8.95 10.81
CA ALA A 378 9.02 10.31 11.00
C ALA A 378 8.21 11.31 10.17
N ARG A 379 7.97 11.00 8.89
CA ARG A 379 7.19 11.86 7.98
C ARG A 379 5.72 11.96 8.38
N THR A 380 5.08 10.86 8.76
CA THR A 380 3.69 10.87 9.23
C THR A 380 3.56 11.69 10.53
N LEU A 381 4.48 11.53 11.48
CA LEU A 381 4.53 12.32 12.71
C LEU A 381 4.75 13.81 12.43
N GLN A 382 5.66 14.13 11.51
CA GLN A 382 5.95 15.50 11.11
C GLN A 382 4.71 16.16 10.50
N SER A 383 4.03 15.47 9.57
CA SER A 383 2.79 15.94 8.97
C SER A 383 1.72 16.18 10.03
N LEU A 384 1.54 15.23 10.95
CA LEU A 384 0.54 15.34 12.02
C LEU A 384 0.86 16.50 12.98
N LYS A 385 2.12 16.69 13.35
CA LYS A 385 2.59 17.81 14.20
C LYS A 385 2.40 19.16 13.50
N ALA A 386 2.66 19.22 12.19
CA ALA A 386 2.48 20.44 11.39
C ALA A 386 1.00 20.81 11.25
N THR A 387 0.12 19.85 10.96
CA THR A 387 -1.31 20.07 10.76
C THR A 387 -2.05 20.29 12.08
N TYR A 388 -1.67 19.59 13.16
CA TYR A 388 -2.38 19.58 14.44
C TYR A 388 -1.48 19.99 15.61
N SER A 389 -0.77 21.10 15.47
CA SER A 389 0.23 21.57 16.45
C SER A 389 -0.32 21.81 17.88
N GLU A 390 -1.60 22.14 18.01
CA GLU A 390 -2.23 22.36 19.31
C GLU A 390 -2.50 21.05 20.08
N THR A 391 -2.77 19.96 19.37
CA THR A 391 -3.18 18.67 19.96
C THR A 391 -2.08 17.60 19.91
N CYS A 392 -1.26 17.58 18.87
CA CYS A 392 -0.11 16.67 18.75
C CYS A 392 1.08 17.21 19.54
N LYS A 393 1.17 16.82 20.81
CA LYS A 393 2.28 17.16 21.72
C LYS A 393 3.08 15.91 22.06
N LEU A 394 4.31 15.85 21.53
CA LEU A 394 5.22 14.73 21.77
C LEU A 394 5.77 14.77 23.21
N SER A 395 5.99 13.58 23.78
CA SER A 395 6.51 13.44 25.15
C SER A 395 7.98 13.87 25.24
N ALA A 396 8.42 14.25 26.44
CA ALA A 396 9.83 14.58 26.68
C ALA A 396 10.75 13.37 26.47
N GLU A 397 10.26 12.17 26.77
CA GLU A 397 10.94 10.90 26.52
C GLU A 397 11.21 10.68 25.03
N PHE A 398 10.19 10.86 24.19
CA PHE A 398 10.36 10.79 22.73
C PHE A 398 11.31 11.88 22.22
N GLY A 399 11.25 13.09 22.81
CA GLY A 399 12.17 14.17 22.47
C GLY A 399 13.64 13.82 22.73
N GLN A 400 13.94 13.16 23.84
CA GLN A 400 15.29 12.67 24.14
C GLN A 400 15.70 11.56 23.18
N TRP A 401 14.83 10.56 23.00
CA TRP A 401 15.04 9.47 22.05
C TRP A 401 15.33 9.97 20.64
N LEU A 402 14.60 10.98 20.16
CA LEU A 402 14.79 11.58 18.85
C LEU A 402 16.19 12.19 18.67
N GLN A 403 16.73 12.84 19.70
CA GLN A 403 18.09 13.39 19.65
C GLN A 403 19.15 12.28 19.58
N ASP A 404 18.96 11.22 20.37
CA ASP A 404 19.86 10.07 20.40
C ASP A 404 19.84 9.33 19.06
N GLU A 405 18.66 9.17 18.45
CA GLU A 405 18.48 8.56 17.14
C GLU A 405 19.13 9.38 16.01
N ILE A 406 18.98 10.72 16.02
CA ILE A 406 19.67 11.62 15.05
C ILE A 406 21.19 11.49 15.13
N ALA A 407 21.72 11.26 16.34
CA ALA A 407 23.15 11.05 16.58
C ALA A 407 23.61 9.65 16.15
N ARG A 408 22.75 8.63 16.30
CA ARG A 408 23.01 7.24 15.91
C ARG A 408 23.03 7.06 14.39
N VAL A 409 22.10 7.68 13.66
CA VAL A 409 22.00 7.52 12.19
C VAL A 409 23.24 8.15 11.52
N PRO A 410 24.05 7.34 10.82
CA PRO A 410 25.33 7.79 10.33
C PRO A 410 25.17 8.74 9.14
N LYS A 411 26.01 9.78 9.07
CA LYS A 411 26.15 10.64 7.89
C LYS A 411 26.90 9.88 6.81
N THR A 412 26.18 9.21 5.92
CA THR A 412 26.73 8.31 4.89
C THR A 412 26.25 8.71 3.50
N MET A 413 26.79 8.08 2.45
CA MET A 413 26.25 8.20 1.09
C MET A 413 25.04 7.30 0.83
N ASP A 414 24.49 6.63 1.85
CA ASP A 414 23.21 5.91 1.72
C ASP A 414 22.06 6.93 1.73
N GLU A 415 21.41 7.08 0.58
CA GLU A 415 20.26 7.98 0.37
C GLU A 415 19.14 7.69 1.37
N SER A 416 18.88 6.41 1.70
CA SER A 416 17.82 6.04 2.64
C SER A 416 18.14 6.49 4.06
N ALA A 417 19.41 6.41 4.47
CA ALA A 417 19.86 6.87 5.78
C ALA A 417 19.80 8.40 5.89
N GLU A 418 20.20 9.11 4.83
CA GLU A 418 20.14 10.57 4.79
C GLU A 418 18.70 11.08 4.80
N GLU A 419 17.81 10.49 4.00
CA GLU A 419 16.37 10.81 4.00
C GLU A 419 15.75 10.61 5.38
N TYR A 420 16.05 9.48 6.04
CA TYR A 420 15.54 9.20 7.37
C TYR A 420 16.08 10.21 8.38
N ARG A 421 17.38 10.48 8.35
CA ARG A 421 18.03 11.47 9.23
C ARG A 421 17.43 12.86 9.04
N GLN A 422 17.16 13.27 7.81
CA GLN A 422 16.54 14.55 7.51
C GLN A 422 15.11 14.62 8.06
N ALA A 423 14.32 13.56 7.90
CA ALA A 423 12.97 13.50 8.48
C ALA A 423 12.98 13.59 10.01
N LEU A 424 13.96 12.98 10.69
CA LEU A 424 14.11 13.10 12.14
C LEU A 424 14.45 14.53 12.58
N ILE A 425 15.36 15.18 11.84
CA ILE A 425 15.73 16.58 12.11
C ILE A 425 14.51 17.49 11.97
N GLU A 426 13.75 17.34 10.89
CA GLU A 426 12.55 18.15 10.66
C GLU A 426 11.47 17.90 11.70
N LEU A 427 11.36 16.68 12.23
CA LEU A 427 10.43 16.36 13.32
C LEU A 427 10.85 17.01 14.66
N ALA A 428 12.15 17.21 14.88
CA ALA A 428 12.68 17.82 16.10
C ALA A 428 12.44 19.33 16.17
N TYR A 429 12.43 20.00 15.01
CA TYR A 429 12.07 21.43 14.89
C TYR A 429 10.55 21.61 14.74
#